data_AF-A0A0F8XSW4-F1
#
_entry.id   AF-A0A0F8XSW4-F1
#
_cell.length_a   1.000
_cell.length_b   1.000
_cell.length_c   1.000
_cell.angle_alpha   90.00
_cell.angle_beta   90.00
_cell.angle_gamma   90.00
#
_symmetry.space_group_name_H-M   'P 1'
#
loop_
_entity.id
_entity.type
_entity.pdbx_description
1 polymer ?
#
loop_
_entity_poly.entity_id
_entity_poly.type
_entity_poly.pdbx_seq_one_letter_code
_entity_poly.pdbx_strand_id
1 'polypeptide(L)'
;MIAGGREGARANLDWLWSRIGAVSDVRLASWISDLSPGTSSIVRAMEYALPFTMGGAFSQLFSPYSYGPFYRNPLEDIVKEFQFQSVCAAEGPDLFIGATNVRTGRIRIFSGEAIGPDAILASACLPTLFKAIEITEGDRTEAYWDGGYTGNPALFPLFD
;
A
#
# COMPACT_ATOMS: atom_id res chain seq x y z
N MET A 1 25.73 -9.94 6.04
CA MET A 1 24.33 -9.96 5.58
C MET A 1 23.45 -9.59 6.74
N ILE A 2 22.68 -8.50 6.60
CA ILE A 2 21.78 -8.01 7.64
C ILE A 2 20.78 -9.12 8.03
N ALA A 3 20.50 -9.26 9.32
CA ALA A 3 19.47 -10.14 9.89
C ALA A 3 19.47 -11.62 9.41
N GLY A 4 20.64 -12.28 9.31
CA GLY A 4 20.69 -13.73 9.03
C GLY A 4 20.52 -14.12 7.56
N GLY A 5 20.58 -13.16 6.63
CA GLY A 5 20.64 -13.43 5.19
C GLY A 5 19.36 -14.07 4.64
N ARG A 6 19.50 -15.13 3.83
CA ARG A 6 18.36 -15.75 3.12
C ARG A 6 17.26 -16.24 4.07
N GLU A 7 17.64 -16.91 5.15
CA GLU A 7 16.66 -17.45 6.10
C GLU A 7 15.95 -16.34 6.87
N GLY A 8 16.67 -15.28 7.24
CA GLY A 8 16.05 -14.08 7.82
C GLY A 8 15.06 -13.41 6.87
N ALA A 9 15.40 -13.30 5.59
CA ALA A 9 14.48 -12.76 4.59
C ALA A 9 13.20 -13.61 4.43
N ARG A 10 13.32 -14.94 4.46
CA ARG A 10 12.16 -15.86 4.41
C ARG A 10 11.29 -15.72 5.66
N ALA A 11 11.89 -15.68 6.84
CA ALA A 11 11.16 -15.48 8.08
C ALA A 11 10.43 -14.12 8.12
N ASN A 12 11.06 -13.06 7.61
CA ASN A 12 10.44 -11.74 7.53
C ASN A 12 9.25 -11.70 6.54
N LEU A 13 9.36 -12.39 5.40
CA LEU A 13 8.26 -12.53 4.46
C LEU A 13 7.10 -13.33 5.07
N ASP A 14 7.39 -14.43 5.76
CA ASP A 14 6.39 -15.25 6.44
C ASP A 14 5.63 -14.45 7.52
N TRP A 15 6.37 -13.68 8.34
CA TRP A 15 5.79 -12.74 9.29
C TRP A 15 4.89 -11.72 8.59
N LEU A 16 5.37 -11.04 7.54
CA LEU A 16 4.61 -10.02 6.83
C LEU A 16 3.29 -10.58 6.28
N TRP A 17 3.34 -11.71 5.57
CA TRP A 17 2.15 -12.31 4.97
C TRP A 17 1.18 -12.85 6.03
N SER A 18 1.68 -13.37 7.14
CA SER A 18 0.85 -13.77 8.28
C SER A 18 0.12 -12.58 8.90
N ARG A 19 0.78 -11.42 9.01
CA ARG A 19 0.16 -10.18 9.53
C ARG A 19 -0.89 -9.64 8.56
N ILE A 20 -0.59 -9.61 7.26
CA ILE A 20 -1.55 -9.19 6.23
C ILE A 20 -2.78 -10.10 6.23
N GLY A 21 -2.58 -11.42 6.30
CA GLY A 21 -3.68 -12.39 6.36
C GLY A 21 -4.56 -12.28 7.61
N ALA A 22 -4.03 -11.67 8.69
CA ALA A 22 -4.78 -11.41 9.91
C ALA A 22 -5.52 -10.04 9.90
N VAL A 23 -5.34 -9.21 8.87
CA VAL A 23 -6.03 -7.92 8.75
C VAL A 23 -7.51 -8.15 8.43
N SER A 24 -8.39 -7.69 9.31
CA SER A 24 -9.85 -7.79 9.16
C SER A 24 -10.47 -6.51 8.58
N ASP A 25 -9.97 -6.01 7.44
CA ASP A 25 -10.59 -4.89 6.69
C ASP A 25 -11.41 -5.46 5.52
N VAL A 26 -12.70 -5.12 5.49
CA VAL A 26 -13.66 -5.65 4.49
C VAL A 26 -13.31 -5.21 3.06
N ARG A 27 -12.76 -4.01 2.86
CA ARG A 27 -12.38 -3.52 1.53
C ARG A 27 -11.14 -4.23 1.03
N LEU A 28 -10.14 -4.41 1.90
CA LEU A 28 -8.93 -5.16 1.56
C LEU A 28 -9.28 -6.61 1.24
N ALA A 29 -10.14 -7.25 2.04
CA ALA A 29 -10.61 -8.62 1.79
C ALA A 29 -11.39 -8.74 0.46
N SER A 30 -12.25 -7.77 0.14
CA SER A 30 -12.97 -7.74 -1.15
C SER A 30 -12.01 -7.60 -2.33
N TRP A 31 -11.05 -6.68 -2.24
CA TRP A 31 -10.06 -6.47 -3.30
C TRP A 31 -9.17 -7.70 -3.54
N ILE A 32 -8.69 -8.34 -2.47
CA ILE A 32 -7.93 -9.60 -2.57
C ILE A 32 -8.78 -10.70 -3.21
N SER A 33 -10.06 -10.77 -2.85
CA SER A 33 -10.99 -11.76 -3.39
C SER A 33 -11.24 -11.55 -4.89
N ASP A 34 -11.35 -10.30 -5.34
CA ASP A 34 -11.56 -9.96 -6.75
C ASP A 34 -10.36 -10.31 -7.65
N LEU A 35 -9.14 -10.35 -7.08
CA LEU A 35 -7.93 -10.79 -7.79
C LEU A 35 -7.85 -12.31 -8.00
N SER A 36 -8.69 -13.10 -7.30
CA SER A 36 -8.73 -14.55 -7.46
C SER A 36 -9.61 -14.96 -8.66
N PRO A 37 -9.07 -15.73 -9.63
CA PRO A 37 -9.83 -16.18 -10.80
C PRO A 37 -11.09 -17.01 -10.46
N GLY A 38 -11.05 -17.75 -9.34
CA GLY A 38 -12.15 -18.59 -8.89
C GLY A 38 -13.22 -17.83 -8.11
N THR A 39 -12.87 -16.72 -7.46
CA THR A 39 -13.82 -15.96 -6.63
C THR A 39 -14.59 -14.95 -7.47
N SER A 40 -13.96 -14.31 -8.45
CA SER A 40 -14.62 -13.37 -9.37
C SER A 40 -15.74 -14.02 -10.20
N SER A 41 -15.60 -15.30 -10.54
CA SER A 41 -16.62 -16.07 -11.27
C SER A 41 -17.78 -16.51 -10.37
N ILE A 42 -17.52 -16.84 -9.10
CA ILE A 42 -18.56 -17.14 -8.10
C ILE A 42 -19.30 -15.86 -7.68
N VAL A 43 -18.59 -14.75 -7.47
CA VAL A 43 -19.17 -13.43 -7.16
C VAL A 43 -20.08 -12.99 -8.31
N ARG A 44 -19.63 -13.06 -9.57
CA ARG A 44 -20.49 -12.79 -10.74
C ARG A 44 -21.71 -13.72 -10.82
N ALA A 45 -21.54 -15.01 -10.53
CA ALA A 45 -22.66 -15.96 -10.52
C ALA A 45 -23.67 -15.65 -9.39
N MET A 46 -23.20 -15.20 -8.22
CA MET A 46 -24.05 -14.74 -7.12
C MET A 46 -24.73 -13.40 -7.42
N GLU A 47 -24.05 -12.46 -8.10
CA GLU A 47 -24.64 -11.19 -8.57
C GLU A 47 -25.77 -11.40 -9.59
N TYR A 48 -25.64 -12.40 -10.47
CA TYR A 48 -26.71 -12.81 -11.40
C TYR A 48 -27.89 -13.49 -10.69
N ALA A 49 -27.65 -14.16 -9.56
CA ALA A 49 -28.67 -14.92 -8.82
C ALA A 49 -29.40 -14.08 -7.76
N LEU A 50 -28.77 -13.02 -7.23
CA LEU A 50 -29.31 -12.16 -6.19
C LEU A 50 -29.00 -10.69 -6.55
N PRO A 51 -29.98 -9.88 -6.98
CA PRO A 51 -29.74 -8.50 -7.42
C PRO A 51 -29.28 -7.53 -6.32
N PHE A 52 -29.01 -8.00 -5.11
CA PHE A 52 -28.49 -7.21 -3.99
C PHE A 52 -27.60 -8.06 -3.08
N THR A 53 -26.30 -8.19 -3.41
CA THR A 53 -25.29 -8.48 -2.39
C THR A 53 -24.94 -7.16 -1.70
N MET A 54 -25.64 -6.86 -0.61
CA MET A 54 -25.44 -5.63 0.18
C MET A 54 -23.97 -5.43 0.62
N GLY A 55 -23.13 -6.47 0.69
CA GLY A 55 -21.73 -6.36 1.07
C GLY A 55 -20.79 -5.85 -0.05
N GLY A 56 -20.97 -6.32 -1.29
CA GLY A 56 -20.09 -5.98 -2.43
C GLY A 56 -20.39 -4.59 -2.98
N ALA A 57 -21.67 -4.28 -3.20
CA ALA A 57 -22.10 -2.97 -3.71
C ALA A 57 -21.86 -1.84 -2.69
N PHE A 58 -21.97 -2.10 -1.38
CA PHE A 58 -21.66 -1.08 -0.37
C PHE A 58 -20.17 -0.71 -0.39
N SER A 59 -19.25 -1.67 -0.51
CA SER A 59 -17.80 -1.38 -0.50
C SER A 59 -17.35 -0.44 -1.63
N GLN A 60 -18.03 -0.49 -2.79
CA GLN A 60 -17.76 0.38 -3.95
C GLN A 60 -18.48 1.73 -3.87
N LEU A 61 -19.47 1.88 -2.99
CA LEU A 61 -20.24 3.12 -2.81
C LEU A 61 -19.72 4.01 -1.66
N PHE A 62 -18.94 3.47 -0.72
CA PHE A 62 -18.33 4.25 0.36
C PHE A 62 -16.88 4.60 0.04
N SER A 63 -16.66 5.85 -0.35
CA SER A 63 -15.32 6.42 -0.50
C SER A 63 -14.56 6.33 0.83
N PRO A 64 -13.25 5.97 0.85
CA PRO A 64 -12.42 6.01 2.05
C PRO A 64 -12.49 7.36 2.79
N TYR A 65 -12.76 8.44 2.05
CA TYR A 65 -12.92 9.80 2.56
C TYR A 65 -14.23 10.02 3.34
N SER A 66 -15.21 9.12 3.21
CA SER A 66 -16.50 9.21 3.91
C SER A 66 -16.42 8.89 5.41
N TYR A 67 -15.34 8.23 5.86
CA TYR A 67 -15.11 7.90 7.28
C TYR A 67 -14.59 9.09 8.11
N GLY A 68 -14.31 10.24 7.47
CA GLY A 68 -13.87 11.44 8.14
C GLY A 68 -12.57 11.25 8.93
N PRO A 69 -12.36 11.98 10.04
CA PRO A 69 -11.11 12.01 10.80
C PRO A 69 -10.78 10.69 11.55
N PHE A 70 -11.66 9.69 11.52
CA PHE A 70 -11.46 8.40 12.19
C PHE A 70 -10.89 7.31 11.27
N TYR A 71 -10.60 7.64 10.02
CA TYR A 71 -9.96 6.71 9.10
C TYR A 71 -8.53 6.41 9.56
N ARG A 72 -8.22 5.12 9.72
CA ARG A 72 -6.86 4.60 9.93
C ARG A 72 -6.55 3.61 8.82
N ASN A 73 -5.35 3.68 8.25
CA ASN A 73 -4.95 2.71 7.22
C ASN A 73 -4.76 1.34 7.90
N PRO A 74 -5.41 0.26 7.44
CA PRO A 74 -5.32 -1.05 8.08
C PRO A 74 -3.92 -1.66 8.02
N LEU A 75 -3.04 -1.16 7.15
CA LEU A 75 -1.64 -1.59 7.03
C LEU A 75 -0.69 -0.76 7.90
N GLU A 76 -1.15 0.34 8.50
CA GLU A 76 -0.30 1.30 9.22
C GLU A 76 0.48 0.62 10.36
N ASP A 77 -0.18 -0.25 11.13
CA ASP A 77 0.45 -0.93 12.26
C ASP A 77 1.52 -1.92 11.79
N ILE A 78 1.28 -2.62 10.69
CA ILE A 78 2.24 -3.56 10.09
C ILE A 78 3.47 -2.82 9.59
N VAL A 79 3.26 -1.73 8.84
CA VAL A 79 4.33 -0.93 8.24
C VAL A 79 5.19 -0.27 9.31
N LYS A 80 4.60 0.17 10.43
CA LYS A 80 5.35 0.74 11.57
C LYS A 80 6.30 -0.25 12.24
N GLU A 81 6.04 -1.56 12.12
CA GLU A 81 6.92 -2.61 12.65
C GLU A 81 8.14 -2.90 11.74
N PHE A 82 8.24 -2.28 10.55
CA PHE A 82 9.36 -2.50 9.64
C PHE A 82 10.68 -1.93 10.17
N GLN A 83 11.78 -2.64 9.91
CA GLN A 83 13.13 -2.24 10.28
C GLN A 83 13.76 -1.32 9.23
N PHE A 84 13.26 -0.09 9.09
CA PHE A 84 13.74 0.86 8.08
C PHE A 84 15.24 1.17 8.17
N GLN A 85 15.80 1.20 9.39
CA GLN A 85 17.23 1.43 9.60
C GLN A 85 18.11 0.32 8.99
N SER A 86 17.61 -0.91 8.99
CA SER A 86 18.28 -2.06 8.38
C SER A 86 18.25 -1.98 6.85
N VAL A 87 17.20 -1.39 6.28
CA VAL A 87 17.00 -1.30 4.82
C VAL A 87 17.71 -0.08 4.22
N CYS A 88 17.79 1.02 4.98
CA CYS A 88 18.50 2.23 4.59
C CYS A 88 19.96 2.24 5.05
N ALA A 89 20.53 1.07 5.34
CA ALA A 89 21.93 0.94 5.74
C ALA A 89 22.85 1.35 4.58
N ALA A 90 24.04 1.85 4.90
CA ALA A 90 25.06 2.21 3.91
C ALA A 90 25.54 1.01 3.07
N GLU A 91 25.31 -0.21 3.55
CA GLU A 91 25.68 -1.47 2.92
C GLU A 91 24.41 -2.17 2.44
N GLY A 92 24.18 -2.18 1.12
CA GLY A 92 22.97 -2.78 0.54
C GLY A 92 22.73 -2.30 -0.90
N PRO A 93 21.69 -2.81 -1.57
CA PRO A 93 21.24 -2.24 -2.83
C PRO A 93 20.61 -0.87 -2.61
N ASP A 94 20.69 0.00 -3.62
CA ASP A 94 19.95 1.26 -3.60
C ASP A 94 18.44 0.99 -3.60
N LEU A 95 17.73 1.65 -2.67
CA LEU A 95 16.27 1.56 -2.55
C LEU A 95 15.63 2.92 -2.84
N PHE A 96 14.68 2.89 -3.78
CA PHE A 96 13.88 4.04 -4.16
C PHE A 96 12.39 3.67 -4.08
N ILE A 97 11.62 4.48 -3.38
CA ILE A 97 10.17 4.29 -3.24
C ILE A 97 9.46 5.39 -4.00
N GLY A 98 8.68 5.02 -5.01
CA GLY A 98 7.88 5.95 -5.80
C GLY A 98 6.47 6.13 -5.26
N ALA A 99 6.01 7.38 -5.18
CA ALA A 99 4.61 7.72 -4.95
C ALA A 99 4.16 8.82 -5.92
N THR A 100 2.85 8.89 -6.15
CA THR A 100 2.22 9.88 -7.02
C THR A 100 1.70 11.05 -6.20
N ASN A 101 2.17 12.27 -6.44
CA ASN A 101 1.62 13.46 -5.81
C ASN A 101 0.22 13.75 -6.40
N VAL A 102 -0.81 13.75 -5.54
CA VAL A 102 -2.22 13.88 -5.95
C VAL A 102 -2.49 15.22 -6.66
N ARG A 103 -1.89 16.30 -6.16
CA ARG A 103 -2.14 17.66 -6.67
C ARG A 103 -1.53 17.90 -8.05
N THR A 104 -0.35 17.35 -8.30
CA THR A 104 0.43 17.64 -9.52
C THR A 104 0.44 16.50 -10.53
N GLY A 105 0.06 15.29 -10.11
CA GLY A 105 0.18 14.07 -10.90
C GLY A 105 1.63 13.67 -11.19
N ARG A 106 2.61 14.27 -10.50
CA ARG A 106 4.04 13.99 -10.69
C ARG A 106 4.53 12.94 -9.71
N ILE A 107 5.57 12.23 -10.12
CA ILE A 107 6.24 11.25 -9.27
C ILE A 107 7.09 11.94 -8.19
N ARG A 108 7.07 11.36 -6.99
CA ARG A 108 7.93 11.68 -5.85
C ARG A 108 8.71 10.42 -5.49
N ILE A 109 10.04 10.52 -5.39
CA ILE A 109 10.93 9.38 -5.08
C ILE A 109 11.55 9.53 -3.68
N PHE A 110 11.16 8.71 -2.73
CA PHE A 110 11.78 8.65 -1.41
C PHE A 110 13.03 7.77 -1.44
N SER A 111 14.11 8.24 -0.84
CA SER A 111 15.39 7.53 -0.70
C SER A 111 16.06 7.88 0.64
N GLY A 112 16.96 7.01 1.11
CA GLY A 112 17.72 7.22 2.34
C GLY A 112 16.81 7.51 3.56
N GLU A 113 17.10 8.59 4.29
CA GLU A 113 16.34 8.99 5.48
C GLU A 113 14.88 9.37 5.20
N ALA A 114 14.51 9.63 3.94
CA ALA A 114 13.13 9.89 3.57
C ALA A 114 12.28 8.60 3.49
N ILE A 115 12.90 7.42 3.61
CA ILE A 115 12.19 6.13 3.64
C ILE A 115 11.72 5.86 5.08
N GLY A 116 10.41 5.80 5.24
CA GLY A 116 9.76 5.45 6.49
C GLY A 116 8.33 4.95 6.26
N PRO A 117 7.52 4.85 7.34
CA PRO A 117 6.17 4.34 7.24
C PRO A 117 5.30 5.07 6.21
N ASP A 118 5.35 6.39 6.19
CA ASP A 118 4.53 7.20 5.30
C ASP A 118 4.91 7.02 3.83
N ALA A 119 6.21 6.84 3.53
CA ALA A 119 6.67 6.57 2.17
C ALA A 119 6.13 5.23 1.65
N ILE A 120 6.15 4.18 2.48
CA ILE A 120 5.60 2.85 2.14
C ILE A 120 4.08 2.93 1.97
N LEU A 121 3.39 3.55 2.93
CA LEU A 121 1.94 3.70 2.88
C LEU A 121 1.51 4.51 1.65
N ALA A 122 2.22 5.59 1.31
CA ALA A 122 1.97 6.39 0.12
C ALA A 122 2.15 5.57 -1.16
N SER A 123 3.24 4.81 -1.26
CA SER A 123 3.56 4.00 -2.44
C SER A 123 2.59 2.85 -2.68
N ALA A 124 1.99 2.30 -1.61
CA ALA A 124 0.97 1.25 -1.66
C ALA A 124 -0.48 1.76 -1.54
N CYS A 125 -0.68 3.09 -1.57
CA CYS A 125 -1.98 3.71 -1.37
C CYS A 125 -2.84 3.64 -2.64
N LEU A 126 -3.49 2.51 -2.88
CA LEU A 126 -4.49 2.37 -3.94
C LEU A 126 -5.67 3.32 -3.68
N PRO A 127 -5.98 4.30 -4.58
CA PRO A 127 -6.97 5.35 -4.33
C PRO A 127 -8.40 4.82 -4.06
N THR A 128 -8.70 3.62 -4.53
CA THR A 128 -10.00 2.95 -4.34
C THR A 128 -10.13 2.29 -2.97
N LEU A 129 -9.01 2.04 -2.27
CA LEU A 129 -8.99 1.31 -0.99
C LEU A 129 -8.58 2.21 0.17
N PHE A 130 -7.65 3.13 -0.07
CA PHE A 130 -7.01 3.92 0.98
C PHE A 130 -7.13 5.43 0.74
N LYS A 131 -7.18 6.19 1.84
CA LYS A 131 -7.08 7.65 1.78
C LYS A 131 -5.64 8.03 1.41
N ALA A 132 -5.47 9.06 0.59
CA ALA A 132 -4.16 9.63 0.30
C ALA A 132 -3.37 9.88 1.58
N ILE A 133 -2.08 9.54 1.56
CA ILE A 133 -1.18 9.78 2.69
C ILE A 133 -0.68 11.22 2.59
N GLU A 134 -0.89 11.99 3.66
CA GLU A 134 -0.44 13.38 3.76
C GLU A 134 0.95 13.38 4.39
N ILE A 135 1.94 13.92 3.66
CA ILE A 135 3.33 14.02 4.12
C ILE A 135 3.72 15.50 4.12
N THR A 136 4.24 15.97 5.25
CA THR A 136 4.77 17.32 5.38
C THR A 136 6.23 17.35 4.92
N GLU A 137 6.52 18.13 3.88
CA GLU A 137 7.85 18.35 3.34
C GLU A 137 8.14 19.86 3.37
N GLY A 138 9.04 20.27 4.26
CA GLY A 138 9.31 21.69 4.50
C GLY A 138 8.11 22.39 5.15
N ASP A 139 7.59 23.42 4.48
CA ASP A 139 6.45 24.23 4.94
C ASP A 139 5.11 23.78 4.35
N ARG A 140 5.09 22.68 3.59
CA ARG A 140 3.92 22.21 2.85
C ARG A 140 3.56 20.79 3.20
N THR A 141 2.26 20.55 3.30
CA THR A 141 1.70 19.19 3.35
C THR A 141 1.17 18.84 1.97
N GLU A 142 1.66 17.76 1.41
CA GLU A 142 1.24 17.23 0.12
C GLU A 142 0.62 15.85 0.30
N ALA A 143 -0.37 15.52 -0.54
CA ALA A 143 -1.06 14.24 -0.51
C ALA A 143 -0.49 13.30 -1.58
N TYR A 144 -0.31 12.04 -1.24
CA TYR A 144 0.31 11.03 -2.08
C TYR A 144 -0.53 9.75 -2.23
N TRP A 145 -0.45 9.16 -3.43
CA TRP A 145 -1.06 7.89 -3.83
C TRP A 145 -0.03 6.92 -4.41
N ASP A 146 -0.48 5.70 -4.69
CA ASP A 146 0.30 4.62 -5.27
C ASP A 146 1.21 5.07 -6.43
N GLY A 147 2.47 4.61 -6.39
CA GLY A 147 3.49 4.97 -7.38
C GLY A 147 3.21 4.43 -8.78
N GLY A 148 2.42 3.37 -8.91
CA GLY A 148 2.02 2.77 -10.18
C GLY A 148 1.24 3.68 -11.12
N TYR A 149 0.68 4.78 -10.61
CA TYR A 149 0.03 5.79 -11.46
C TYR A 149 1.04 6.68 -12.21
N THR A 150 2.27 6.83 -11.72
CA THR A 150 3.30 7.69 -12.35
C THR A 150 4.55 6.92 -12.79
N GLY A 151 4.77 5.70 -12.30
CA GLY A 151 5.78 4.76 -12.78
C GLY A 151 6.09 3.65 -11.77
N ASN A 152 5.85 2.39 -12.13
CA ASN A 152 6.15 1.22 -11.30
C ASN A 152 7.01 0.17 -12.05
N PRO A 153 8.32 0.06 -11.75
CA PRO A 153 9.13 0.96 -10.94
C PRO A 153 9.59 2.20 -11.73
N ALA A 154 9.82 3.31 -11.05
CA ALA A 154 10.53 4.44 -11.64
C ALA A 154 11.98 4.04 -11.91
N LEU A 155 12.38 3.95 -13.19
CA LEU A 155 13.72 3.50 -13.55
C LEU A 155 14.75 4.63 -13.60
N PHE A 156 14.32 5.89 -13.74
CA PHE A 156 15.23 7.04 -13.84
C PHE A 156 16.22 7.17 -12.67
N PRO A 157 15.88 6.85 -11.40
CA PRO A 157 16.84 6.94 -10.30
C PRO A 157 17.99 5.92 -10.36
N LEU A 158 17.92 4.91 -11.25
CA LEU A 158 18.92 3.85 -11.38
C LEU A 158 19.95 4.10 -12.47
N PHE A 159 19.76 5.14 -13.30
CA PHE A 159 20.63 5.45 -14.43
C PHE A 159 21.38 6.78 -14.29
N ASP A 160 21.21 7.48 -13.17
CA ASP A 160 21.89 8.73 -12.83
C ASP A 160 23.22 8.47 -12.08
#